data_AF-A0A7X3ZXP2-F1
#
_entry.id   AF-A0A7X3ZXP2-F1
#
_cell.length_a   1.000
_cell.length_b   1.000
_cell.length_c   1.000
_cell.angle_alpha   90.00
_cell.angle_beta   90.00
_cell.angle_gamma   90.00
#
_symmetry.space_group_name_H-M   'P 1'
#
loop_
_entity.id
_entity.type
_entity.pdbx_description
1 polymer ?
#
loop_
_entity_poly.entity_id
_entity_poly.type
_entity_poly.pdbx_seq_one_letter_code
_entity_poly.pdbx_strand_id
1 'polypeptide(L)'
;MFRAVVLLALLATPAFGDVKSPSGKTVECYCTDTQGLRVSLGETVCLTVNGRSFMAQCDMSLNVPTWRDTGQGCLSSDLRLTPLERLRRLAPPPT
;
A
#
# COMPACT_ATOMS: atom_id res chain seq x y z
N MET A 1 13.64 27.40 -33.85
CA MET A 1 13.89 26.55 -32.68
C MET A 1 13.12 26.99 -31.43
N PHE A 2 13.25 28.22 -30.94
CA PHE A 2 12.53 28.68 -29.72
C PHE A 2 10.99 28.58 -29.81
N ARG A 3 10.41 28.90 -30.98
CA ARG A 3 8.96 28.79 -31.24
C ARG A 3 8.41 27.36 -31.15
N ALA A 4 9.21 26.37 -31.55
CA ALA A 4 8.80 24.97 -31.50
C ALA A 4 8.78 24.43 -30.07
N VAL A 5 9.70 24.91 -29.21
CA VAL A 5 9.76 24.54 -27.78
C VAL A 5 8.53 25.06 -27.03
N VAL A 6 8.11 26.30 -27.30
CA VAL A 6 6.91 26.89 -26.68
C VAL A 6 5.64 26.12 -27.06
N LEU A 7 5.49 25.73 -28.32
CA LEU A 7 4.35 24.93 -28.79
C LEU A 7 4.29 23.54 -28.16
N LEU A 8 5.44 22.89 -27.95
CA LEU A 8 5.51 21.57 -27.32
C LEU A 8 5.14 21.63 -25.82
N ALA A 9 5.53 22.71 -25.13
CA ALA A 9 5.19 22.92 -23.72
C ALA A 9 3.68 23.14 -23.49
N LEU A 10 2.98 23.75 -24.45
CA LEU A 10 1.53 23.97 -24.39
C LEU A 10 0.70 22.68 -24.54
N LEU A 11 1.27 21.63 -25.11
CA LEU A 11 0.60 20.34 -25.31
C LEU A 11 0.74 19.39 -24.11
N ALA A 12 1.52 19.76 -23.09
CA ALA A 12 1.78 18.93 -21.92
C ALA A 12 0.70 19.07 -20.82
N THR A 13 -0.58 19.03 -21.19
CA THR A 13 -1.66 19.04 -20.18
C THR A 13 -1.70 17.70 -19.44
N PRO A 14 -1.56 17.67 -18.10
CA PRO A 14 -1.68 16.43 -17.34
C PRO A 14 -3.11 15.88 -17.49
N ALA A 15 -3.23 14.65 -17.95
CA ALA A 15 -4.49 13.93 -17.95
C ALA A 15 -4.73 13.39 -16.53
N PHE A 16 -5.71 13.96 -15.81
CA PHE A 16 -6.17 13.41 -14.54
C PHE A 16 -7.15 12.26 -14.80
N GLY A 17 -6.77 11.05 -14.43
CA GLY A 17 -7.55 9.82 -14.62
C GLY A 17 -8.58 9.52 -13.52
N ASP A 18 -9.06 10.54 -12.79
CA ASP A 18 -9.96 10.34 -11.66
C ASP A 18 -11.41 10.13 -12.10
N VAL A 19 -12.06 9.08 -11.58
CA VAL A 19 -13.48 8.82 -11.80
C VAL A 19 -14.32 9.74 -10.92
N LYS A 20 -15.24 10.51 -11.53
CA LYS A 20 -16.21 11.34 -10.82
C LYS A 20 -17.56 10.62 -10.74
N SER A 21 -18.17 10.65 -9.56
CA SER A 21 -19.57 10.23 -9.36
C SER A 21 -20.54 11.19 -10.09
N PRO A 22 -21.81 10.79 -10.34
CA PRO A 22 -22.85 11.69 -10.88
C PRO A 22 -23.08 12.95 -10.04
N SER A 23 -22.68 12.92 -8.76
CA SER A 23 -22.74 14.06 -7.83
C SER A 23 -21.51 14.97 -7.89
N GLY A 24 -20.56 14.70 -8.79
CA GLY A 24 -19.34 15.49 -9.01
C GLY A 24 -18.18 15.18 -8.04
N LYS A 25 -18.40 14.34 -7.02
CA LYS A 25 -17.34 13.92 -6.09
C LYS A 25 -16.44 12.86 -6.72
N THR A 26 -15.13 12.93 -6.46
CA THR A 26 -14.18 11.87 -6.82
C THR A 26 -14.58 10.57 -6.12
N VAL A 27 -14.58 9.47 -6.85
CA VAL A 27 -14.79 8.13 -6.29
C VAL A 27 -13.45 7.64 -5.75
N GLU A 28 -13.41 7.32 -4.45
CA GLU A 28 -12.19 6.86 -3.80
C GLU A 28 -12.13 5.33 -3.80
N CYS A 29 -11.44 4.76 -4.79
CA CYS A 29 -11.17 3.32 -4.92
C CYS A 29 -10.20 2.83 -3.83
N TYR A 30 -10.47 1.64 -3.28
CA TYR A 30 -9.69 1.06 -2.18
C TYR A 30 -9.74 -0.47 -2.20
N CYS A 31 -8.78 -1.09 -1.54
CA CYS A 31 -8.76 -2.53 -1.28
C CYS A 31 -9.21 -2.80 0.16
N THR A 32 -9.69 -4.01 0.40
CA THR A 32 -10.05 -4.48 1.74
C THR A 32 -9.11 -5.61 2.12
N ASP A 33 -8.53 -5.54 3.32
CA ASP A 33 -7.68 -6.60 3.85
C ASP A 33 -8.49 -7.81 4.36
N THR A 34 -7.81 -8.80 4.93
CA THR A 34 -8.46 -10.00 5.45
C THR A 34 -9.23 -9.77 6.76
N GLN A 35 -9.07 -8.61 7.40
CA GLN A 35 -9.81 -8.19 8.58
C GLN A 35 -10.98 -7.26 8.24
N GLY A 36 -11.17 -6.90 6.97
CA GLY A 36 -12.21 -5.96 6.55
C GLY A 36 -11.78 -4.49 6.58
N LEU A 37 -10.51 -4.19 6.85
CA LEU A 37 -10.01 -2.81 6.93
C LEU A 37 -9.75 -2.25 5.53
N ARG A 38 -10.07 -0.96 5.38
CA ARG A 38 -9.81 -0.18 4.17
C ARG A 38 -8.31 0.07 4.02
N VAL A 39 -7.78 -0.18 2.83
CA VAL A 39 -6.40 0.12 2.42
C VAL A 39 -6.43 0.98 1.17
N SER A 40 -5.70 2.09 1.18
CA SER A 40 -5.77 3.10 0.12
C SER A 40 -4.97 2.66 -1.11
N LEU A 41 -5.33 3.17 -2.29
CA LEU A 41 -4.54 2.92 -3.50
C LEU A 41 -3.08 3.39 -3.32
N GLY A 42 -2.14 2.57 -3.78
CA GLY A 42 -0.69 2.76 -3.63
C GLY A 42 -0.14 2.29 -2.29
N GLU A 43 -0.97 2.07 -1.27
CA GLU A 43 -0.54 1.59 0.03
C GLU A 43 -0.08 0.13 -0.05
N THR A 44 0.96 -0.20 0.71
CA THR A 44 1.55 -1.53 0.78
C THR A 44 1.42 -2.08 2.19
N VAL A 45 0.84 -3.26 2.31
CA VAL A 45 0.59 -3.93 3.60
C VAL A 45 1.10 -5.37 3.57
N CYS A 46 1.34 -5.95 4.74
CA CYS A 46 1.54 -7.39 4.85
C CYS A 46 0.18 -8.09 4.83
N LEU A 47 -0.13 -8.82 3.76
CA LEU A 47 -1.40 -9.52 3.61
C LEU A 47 -1.19 -11.02 3.84
N THR A 48 -2.05 -11.62 4.66
CA THR A 48 -2.02 -13.06 4.93
C THR A 48 -3.29 -13.72 4.40
N VAL A 49 -3.15 -14.52 3.34
CA VAL A 49 -4.26 -15.23 2.69
C VAL A 49 -3.96 -16.72 2.70
N ASN A 50 -4.87 -17.53 3.24
CA ASN A 50 -4.73 -18.99 3.32
C ASN A 50 -3.37 -19.44 3.93
N GLY A 51 -2.89 -18.73 4.96
CA GLY A 51 -1.65 -19.04 5.66
C GLY A 51 -0.36 -18.60 4.96
N ARG A 52 -0.43 -17.99 3.77
CA ARG A 52 0.72 -17.36 3.11
C ARG A 52 0.71 -15.86 3.38
N SER A 53 1.79 -15.35 3.96
CA SER A 53 2.01 -13.92 4.15
C SER A 53 2.92 -13.38 3.06
N PHE A 54 2.50 -12.31 2.40
CA PHE A 54 3.27 -11.63 1.36
C PHE A 54 3.00 -10.13 1.42
N MET A 55 3.96 -9.34 0.94
CA MET A 55 3.81 -7.90 0.83
C MET A 55 2.91 -7.59 -0.37
N ALA A 56 1.75 -6.99 -0.12
CA ALA A 56 0.75 -6.69 -1.12
C ALA A 56 0.53 -5.19 -1.24
N GLN A 57 0.56 -4.65 -2.46
CA GLN A 57 0.19 -3.28 -2.75
C GLN A 57 -1.24 -3.23 -3.27
N CYS A 58 -2.05 -2.31 -2.75
CA CYS A 58 -3.35 -2.01 -3.33
C CYS A 58 -3.15 -1.20 -4.61
N ASP A 59 -3.47 -1.79 -5.76
CA ASP A 59 -3.23 -1.19 -7.07
C ASP A 59 -4.52 -1.20 -7.93
N MET A 60 -4.47 -0.52 -9.06
CA MET A 60 -5.52 -0.50 -10.07
C MET A 60 -5.19 -1.40 -11.25
N SER A 61 -6.06 -2.39 -11.51
CA SER A 61 -6.00 -3.21 -12.73
C SER A 61 -7.34 -3.18 -13.43
N LEU A 62 -7.37 -2.78 -14.71
CA LEU A 62 -8.60 -2.69 -15.52
C LEU A 62 -9.74 -1.89 -14.85
N ASN A 63 -9.38 -0.84 -14.10
CA ASN A 63 -10.30 -0.03 -13.30
C ASN A 63 -10.94 -0.75 -12.10
N VAL A 64 -10.36 -1.87 -11.63
CA VAL A 64 -10.79 -2.62 -10.44
C VAL A 64 -9.69 -2.69 -9.37
N PRO A 65 -9.98 -2.31 -8.11
CA PRO A 65 -8.99 -2.38 -7.02
C PRO A 65 -8.55 -3.83 -6.84
N THR A 66 -7.25 -4.05 -6.94
CA THR A 66 -6.66 -5.39 -6.94
C THR A 66 -5.44 -5.41 -6.05
N TRP A 67 -5.28 -6.50 -5.30
CA TRP A 67 -4.05 -6.78 -4.57
C TRP A 67 -2.95 -7.24 -5.54
N ARG A 68 -1.85 -6.49 -5.60
CA ARG A 68 -0.64 -6.88 -6.33
C ARG A 68 0.41 -7.38 -5.36
N ASP A 69 0.87 -8.62 -5.55
CA ASP A 69 2.04 -9.14 -4.85
C ASP A 69 3.29 -8.39 -5.33
N THR A 70 4.04 -7.77 -4.41
CA THR A 70 5.26 -7.01 -4.76
C THR A 70 6.49 -7.91 -4.87
N GLY A 71 6.35 -9.21 -4.57
CA GLY A 71 7.45 -10.17 -4.51
C GLY A 71 8.29 -10.08 -3.24
N GLN A 72 7.99 -9.13 -2.35
CA GLN A 72 8.66 -8.99 -1.07
C GLN A 72 7.95 -9.82 0.01
N GLY A 73 8.74 -10.48 0.87
CA GLY A 73 8.21 -11.10 2.08
C GLY A 73 7.82 -10.05 3.10
N CYS A 74 6.88 -10.39 3.99
CA CYS A 74 6.59 -9.53 5.14
C CYS A 74 7.80 -9.48 6.08
N LEU A 75 8.09 -8.30 6.63
CA LEU A 75 9.08 -8.17 7.70
C LEU A 75 8.53 -8.86 8.94
N SER A 76 9.09 -10.02 9.28
CA SER A 76 8.81 -10.70 10.55
C SER A 76 10.03 -10.54 11.46
N SER A 77 9.83 -9.97 12.64
CA SER A 77 10.87 -9.96 13.68
C SER A 77 10.89 -11.35 14.32
N ASP A 78 11.73 -12.24 13.81
CA ASP A 78 12.08 -13.49 14.50
C ASP A 78 12.99 -13.13 15.68
N LEU A 79 12.40 -12.60 16.76
CA LEU A 79 13.14 -12.29 17.97
C LEU A 79 13.47 -13.62 18.66
N ARG A 80 14.60 -14.21 18.28
CA ARG A 80 15.20 -15.35 18.97
C ARG A 80 15.74 -14.88 20.31
N LEU A 81 14.83 -14.67 21.26
CA LEU A 81 15.19 -14.44 22.64
C LEU A 81 15.90 -15.69 23.14
N THR A 82 17.14 -15.53 23.57
CA THR A 82 17.73 -16.51 24.47
C THR A 82 16.83 -16.65 25.70
N PRO A 83 16.84 -17.81 26.39
CA PRO A 83 16.06 -18.00 27.61
C PRO A 83 16.28 -16.87 28.63
N LEU A 84 17.49 -16.32 28.69
CA LEU A 84 17.86 -15.23 29.60
C LEU A 84 17.21 -13.90 29.23
N GLU A 85 17.16 -13.54 27.94
CA GLU A 85 16.51 -12.31 27.49
C GLU A 85 14.99 -12.37 27.64
N ARG A 86 14.40 -13.58 27.49
CA ARG A 86 12.99 -13.81 27.77
C ARG A 86 12.68 -13.56 29.24
N LEU A 87 13.49 -14.09 30.15
CA LEU A 87 13.33 -13.88 31.59
C LEU A 87 13.49 -12.39 31.97
N ARG A 88 14.47 -11.69 31.37
CA ARG A 88 14.70 -10.27 31.65
C ARG A 88 13.54 -9.37 31.19
N ARG A 89 12.85 -9.71 30.10
CA ARG A 89 11.65 -8.96 29.64
C ARG A 89 10.41 -9.24 30.49
N LEU A 90 10.31 -10.42 31.09
CA LEU A 90 9.19 -10.78 31.96
C LEU A 90 9.35 -10.22 33.38
N ALA A 91 10.56 -9.78 33.75
CA ALA A 91 10.78 -9.13 35.03
C ALA A 91 10.13 -7.72 35.04
N PRO A 92 9.41 -7.35 36.11
CA PRO A 92 8.91 -5.99 36.29
C PRO A 92 10.08 -4.99 36.38
N PRO A 93 9.88 -3.72 35.98
CA PRO A 93 10.92 -2.70 36.09
C PRO A 93 11.35 -2.52 37.55
N PRO A 94 12.65 -2.31 37.82
CA PRO A 94 13.10 -2.01 39.18
C PRO A 94 12.48 -0.69 39.64
N THR A 95 12.00 -0.68 40.89
CA THR A 95 11.46 0.49 41.61
C THR A 95 12.52 1.52 41.92
#